data_AF-A0A0D2CF50-F1
#
_entry.id   AF-A0A0D2CF50-F1
#
_cell.length_a   1.000
_cell.length_b   1.000
_cell.length_c   1.000
_cell.angle_alpha   90.00
_cell.angle_beta   90.00
_cell.angle_gamma   90.00
#
_symmetry.space_group_name_H-M   'P 1'
#
loop_
_entity.id
_entity.type
_entity.pdbx_description
1 polymer ?
#
loop_
_entity_poly.entity_id
_entity_poly.type
_entity_poly.pdbx_seq_one_letter_code
_entity_poly.pdbx_strand_id
1 'polypeptide(L)'
;MPVVTPTPVVIAEAETTLAKEYKEFKKAMETARRQKKIANRLKKLRVRLKDTTIPAKVYKTGTIQNQEHNLTKLPQEVRAMIFKALPLNADRASLALTCKIQAASYEELKAEKNKKDYDHQVPKRSLRIHRLQMLVRIRDTMPRQYRLCYTCLQFIDTEHLDNKGTWGGDPMQVQGLKADKAAMVKGPRCPLCVAAERLETAKHKSTYKKYLALADSCSLKK
;
A
#
# COMPACT_ATOMS: atom_id res chain seq x y z
N MET A 1 -21.34 -8.88 -55.92
CA MET A 1 -22.02 -9.75 -54.94
C MET A 1 -23.00 -8.89 -54.16
N PRO A 2 -24.31 -9.21 -54.13
CA PRO A 2 -25.27 -8.39 -53.38
C PRO A 2 -24.96 -8.48 -51.88
N VAL A 3 -24.91 -7.31 -51.22
CA VAL A 3 -24.74 -7.22 -49.77
C VAL A 3 -26.06 -7.64 -49.14
N VAL A 4 -26.12 -8.85 -48.61
CA VAL A 4 -27.28 -9.35 -47.88
C VAL A 4 -27.36 -8.58 -46.57
N THR A 5 -28.37 -7.71 -46.44
CA THR A 5 -28.64 -7.01 -45.19
C THR A 5 -29.15 -8.02 -44.15
N PRO A 6 -28.47 -8.14 -43.00
CA PRO A 6 -28.85 -9.11 -41.98
C PRO A 6 -30.25 -8.79 -41.45
N THR A 7 -31.07 -9.82 -41.27
CA THR A 7 -32.43 -9.68 -40.73
C THR A 7 -32.38 -9.25 -39.26
N PRO A 8 -33.42 -8.56 -38.74
CA PRO A 8 -33.44 -8.06 -37.36
C PRO A 8 -33.22 -9.15 -36.30
N VAL A 9 -33.66 -10.37 -36.59
CA VAL A 9 -33.47 -11.54 -35.72
C VAL A 9 -31.99 -11.92 -35.62
N VAL A 10 -31.27 -11.93 -36.75
CA VAL A 10 -29.84 -12.23 -36.80
C VAL A 10 -29.02 -11.14 -36.09
N ILE A 11 -29.46 -9.88 -36.18
CA ILE A 11 -28.85 -8.77 -35.44
C ILE A 11 -29.06 -8.95 -33.93
N ALA A 12 -30.29 -9.26 -33.49
CA ALA A 12 -30.60 -9.45 -32.07
C ALA A 12 -29.85 -10.66 -31.48
N GLU A 13 -29.75 -11.78 -32.21
CA GLU A 13 -28.96 -12.94 -31.80
C GLU A 13 -27.46 -12.60 -31.70
N ALA A 14 -26.90 -11.88 -32.67
CA ALA A 14 -25.52 -11.43 -32.64
C ALA A 14 -25.25 -10.48 -31.44
N GLU A 15 -26.15 -9.56 -31.13
CA GLU A 15 -26.04 -8.67 -29.98
C GLU A 15 -26.08 -9.42 -28.65
N THR A 16 -26.94 -10.44 -28.51
CA THR A 16 -26.98 -11.25 -27.28
C THR A 16 -25.70 -12.08 -27.10
N THR A 17 -25.15 -12.61 -28.20
CA THR A 17 -23.90 -13.36 -28.19
C THR A 17 -22.72 -12.45 -27.83
N LEU A 18 -22.65 -11.27 -28.45
CA LEU A 18 -21.63 -10.26 -28.16
C LEU A 18 -21.72 -9.76 -26.71
N ALA A 19 -22.92 -9.61 -26.15
CA ALA A 19 -23.10 -9.25 -24.75
C ALA A 19 -22.60 -10.34 -23.78
N LYS A 20 -22.76 -11.63 -24.13
CA LYS A 20 -22.22 -12.76 -23.35
C LYS A 20 -20.70 -12.78 -23.43
N GLU A 21 -20.14 -12.72 -24.63
CA GLU A 21 -18.69 -12.71 -24.86
C GLU A 21 -18.02 -11.50 -24.18
N TYR A 22 -18.65 -10.33 -24.22
CA TYR A 22 -18.15 -9.14 -23.54
C TYR A 22 -18.15 -9.28 -22.00
N LYS A 23 -19.16 -9.95 -21.43
CA LYS A 23 -19.18 -10.27 -19.99
C LYS A 23 -18.08 -11.25 -19.62
N GLU A 24 -17.83 -12.26 -20.45
CA GLU A 24 -16.74 -13.22 -20.24
C GLU A 24 -15.38 -12.56 -20.38
N PHE A 25 -15.20 -11.70 -21.37
CA PHE A 25 -13.98 -10.91 -21.55
C PHE A 25 -13.72 -9.99 -20.36
N LYS A 26 -14.74 -9.31 -19.82
CA LYS A 26 -14.62 -8.52 -18.59
C LYS A 26 -14.16 -9.37 -17.41
N LYS A 27 -14.76 -10.55 -17.21
CA LYS A 27 -14.33 -11.49 -16.16
C LYS A 27 -12.89 -11.93 -16.36
N ALA A 28 -12.48 -12.25 -17.59
CA ALA A 28 -11.10 -12.63 -17.92
C ALA A 28 -10.09 -11.48 -17.67
N MET A 29 -10.47 -10.24 -17.98
CA MET A 29 -9.68 -9.05 -17.69
C MET A 29 -9.51 -8.81 -16.18
N GLU A 30 -10.58 -9.00 -15.40
CA GLU A 30 -10.53 -8.91 -13.94
C GLU A 30 -9.65 -10.00 -13.34
N THR A 31 -9.76 -11.25 -13.80
CA THR A 31 -8.89 -12.34 -13.33
C THR A 31 -7.43 -12.09 -13.68
N ALA A 32 -7.12 -11.62 -14.90
CA ALA A 32 -5.78 -11.25 -15.31
C ALA A 32 -5.20 -10.11 -14.47
N ARG A 33 -5.98 -9.06 -14.18
CA ARG A 33 -5.58 -7.95 -13.28
C ARG A 33 -5.27 -8.48 -11.89
N ARG A 34 -6.11 -9.36 -11.35
CA ARG A 34 -5.92 -9.99 -10.04
C ARG A 34 -4.64 -10.82 -10.01
N GLN A 35 -4.40 -11.64 -11.02
CA GLN A 35 -3.18 -12.45 -11.17
C GLN A 35 -1.92 -11.58 -11.27
N LYS A 36 -1.95 -10.49 -12.05
CA LYS A 36 -0.83 -9.53 -12.14
C LYS A 36 -0.52 -8.89 -10.79
N LYS A 37 -1.54 -8.50 -10.01
CA LYS A 37 -1.35 -7.99 -8.63
C LYS A 37 -0.71 -9.03 -7.72
N ILE A 38 -1.11 -10.29 -7.84
CA ILE A 38 -0.50 -11.40 -7.09
C ILE A 38 0.96 -11.59 -7.51
N ALA A 39 1.26 -11.65 -8.81
CA ALA A 39 2.62 -11.77 -9.32
C ALA A 39 3.54 -10.64 -8.84
N ASN A 40 3.06 -9.40 -8.81
CA ASN A 40 3.81 -8.25 -8.27
C ASN A 40 4.12 -8.41 -6.77
N ARG A 41 3.22 -9.03 -6.00
CA ARG A 41 3.44 -9.31 -4.57
C ARG A 41 4.49 -10.40 -4.35
N LEU A 42 4.52 -11.42 -5.22
CA LEU A 42 5.55 -12.47 -5.19
C LEU A 42 6.95 -11.91 -5.49
N LYS A 43 7.06 -10.91 -6.37
CA LYS A 43 8.35 -10.31 -6.81
C LYS A 43 9.09 -9.46 -5.76
N LYS A 44 8.70 -9.49 -4.47
CA LYS A 44 9.19 -8.64 -3.36
C LYS A 44 9.01 -7.13 -3.63
N LEU A 45 8.08 -6.53 -2.88
CA LEU A 45 7.86 -5.07 -2.80
C LEU A 45 9.16 -4.33 -2.44
N ARG A 46 9.88 -3.82 -3.43
CA ARG A 46 10.89 -2.76 -3.23
C ARG A 46 10.16 -1.42 -3.14
N VAL A 47 9.62 -1.12 -1.97
CA VAL A 47 9.10 0.24 -1.70
C VAL A 47 10.31 1.15 -1.54
N ARG A 48 10.70 1.86 -2.60
CA ARG A 48 11.54 3.05 -2.45
C ARG A 48 10.63 4.16 -1.93
N LEU A 49 10.72 4.48 -0.64
CA LEU A 49 10.12 5.72 -0.14
C LEU A 49 10.91 6.86 -0.77
N LYS A 50 10.24 7.68 -1.58
CA LYS A 50 10.77 8.98 -1.96
C LYS A 50 10.83 9.84 -0.69
N ASP A 51 11.79 10.76 -0.62
CA ASP A 51 11.83 11.76 0.44
C ASP A 51 10.47 12.46 0.53
N THR A 52 9.95 12.60 1.75
CA THR A 52 8.66 13.23 2.01
C THR A 52 8.73 14.70 1.61
N THR A 53 8.06 15.06 0.52
CA THR A 53 7.81 16.43 0.10
C THR A 53 6.58 16.97 0.81
N ILE A 54 6.71 18.09 1.52
CA ILE A 54 5.56 18.76 2.13
C ILE A 54 4.71 19.33 0.98
N PRO A 55 3.41 18.97 0.88
CA PRO A 55 2.57 19.47 -0.20
C PRO A 55 2.44 20.99 -0.13
N ALA A 56 2.54 21.67 -1.28
CA ALA A 56 2.37 23.13 -1.39
C ALA A 56 1.05 23.64 -0.79
N LYS A 57 0.03 22.78 -0.69
CA LYS A 57 -1.27 23.08 -0.06
C LYS A 57 -1.13 23.45 1.43
N VAL A 58 -0.21 22.82 2.18
CA VAL A 58 0.01 23.13 3.61
C VAL A 58 0.42 24.59 3.81
N TYR A 59 1.17 25.15 2.84
CA TYR A 59 1.55 26.56 2.84
C TYR A 59 0.41 27.50 2.40
N LYS A 60 -0.52 27.00 1.57
CA LYS A 60 -1.55 27.81 0.88
C LYS A 60 -2.91 27.83 1.57
N THR A 61 -3.33 26.79 2.29
CA THR A 61 -4.67 26.75 2.91
C THR A 61 -4.77 27.63 4.16
N GLY A 62 -5.90 28.34 4.30
CA GLY A 62 -6.24 29.18 5.47
C GLY A 62 -6.80 28.41 6.67
N THR A 63 -7.22 27.15 6.47
CA THR A 63 -7.73 26.26 7.52
C THR A 63 -6.64 25.28 7.93
N ILE A 64 -5.89 25.65 8.97
CA ILE A 64 -4.86 24.81 9.56
C ILE A 64 -5.24 24.58 11.01
N GLN A 65 -5.50 23.32 11.35
CA GLN A 65 -5.71 22.92 12.74
C GLN A 65 -4.43 23.22 13.54
N ASN A 66 -4.57 23.72 14.77
CA ASN A 66 -3.46 23.94 15.72
C ASN A 66 -2.53 25.14 15.45
N GLN A 67 -2.97 26.17 14.69
CA GLN A 67 -2.20 27.43 14.58
C GLN A 67 -1.94 28.09 15.94
N GLU A 68 -2.91 28.05 16.85
CA GLU A 68 -2.82 28.64 18.20
C GLU A 68 -2.14 27.75 19.24
N HIS A 69 -1.68 26.55 18.84
CA HIS A 69 -1.11 25.58 19.75
C HIS A 69 0.18 26.10 20.41
N ASN A 70 0.40 25.82 21.69
CA ASN A 70 1.54 26.37 22.44
C ASN A 70 2.91 26.07 21.79
N LEU A 71 3.03 24.96 21.06
CA LEU A 71 4.24 24.61 20.30
C LEU A 71 4.58 25.58 19.16
N THR A 72 3.62 26.32 18.60
CA THR A 72 3.88 27.32 17.55
C THR A 72 4.38 28.64 18.12
N LYS A 73 4.07 28.93 19.39
CA LYS A 73 4.50 30.12 20.13
C LYS A 73 5.94 30.02 20.64
N LEU A 74 6.52 28.82 20.60
CA LEU A 74 7.89 28.60 21.03
C LEU A 74 8.90 29.32 20.12
N PRO A 75 10.03 29.80 20.66
CA PRO A 75 11.13 30.32 19.86
C PRO A 75 11.61 29.29 18.83
N GLN A 76 12.13 29.78 17.70
CA GLN A 76 12.59 28.93 16.60
C GLN A 76 13.64 27.91 17.06
N GLU A 77 14.56 28.31 17.95
CA GLU A 77 15.60 27.46 18.51
C GLU A 77 15.02 26.27 19.29
N VAL A 78 13.99 26.52 20.10
CA VAL A 78 13.32 25.48 20.88
C VAL A 78 12.54 24.53 19.97
N ARG A 79 11.85 25.06 18.95
CA ARG A 79 11.21 24.24 17.91
C ARG A 79 12.24 23.38 17.18
N ALA A 80 13.38 23.95 16.82
CA ALA A 80 14.47 23.22 16.18
C ALA A 80 14.99 22.06 17.06
N MET A 81 15.15 22.28 18.37
CA MET A 81 15.50 21.21 19.31
C MET A 81 14.45 20.10 19.36
N ILE A 82 13.16 20.44 19.36
CA ILE A 82 12.06 19.45 19.33
C ILE A 82 12.12 18.62 18.06
N PHE A 83 12.29 19.24 16.89
CA PHE A 83 12.42 18.51 15.63
C PHE A 83 13.67 17.63 15.58
N LYS A 84 14.81 18.10 16.11
CA LYS A 84 16.04 17.32 16.19
C LYS A 84 15.86 16.11 17.12
N ALA A 85 15.19 16.29 18.25
CA ALA A 85 14.86 15.23 19.21
C ALA A 85 13.91 14.15 18.66
N LEU A 86 13.10 14.47 17.63
CA LEU A 86 12.29 13.46 16.95
C LEU A 86 13.20 12.47 16.21
N PRO A 87 13.12 11.17 16.50
CA PRO A 87 14.09 10.19 16.01
C PRO A 87 13.90 9.85 14.51
N LEU A 88 12.69 10.03 13.96
CA LEU A 88 12.36 9.65 12.60
C LEU A 88 12.02 10.86 11.73
N ASN A 89 12.49 10.85 10.48
CA ASN A 89 12.07 11.85 9.48
C ASN A 89 10.55 11.80 9.21
N ALA A 90 9.89 10.65 9.39
CA ALA A 90 8.44 10.54 9.27
C ALA A 90 7.71 11.28 10.40
N ASP A 91 8.22 11.20 11.63
CA ASP A 91 7.64 11.91 12.78
C ASP A 91 7.85 13.42 12.60
N ARG A 92 9.05 13.84 12.18
CA ARG A 92 9.35 15.22 11.81
C ARG A 92 8.42 15.73 10.69
N ALA A 93 8.23 14.95 9.63
CA ALA A 93 7.30 15.30 8.55
C ALA A 93 5.84 15.37 9.05
N SER A 94 5.43 14.48 9.95
CA SER A 94 4.08 14.52 10.53
C SER A 94 3.83 15.78 11.35
N LEU A 95 4.81 16.22 12.15
CA LEU A 95 4.76 17.48 12.88
C LEU A 95 4.75 18.68 11.92
N ALA A 96 5.55 18.63 10.85
CA ALA A 96 5.59 19.67 9.83
C ALA A 96 4.25 19.84 9.09
N LEU A 97 3.47 18.76 8.94
CA LEU A 97 2.15 18.82 8.31
C LEU A 97 1.07 19.47 9.20
N THR A 98 1.34 19.70 10.48
CA THR A 98 0.35 20.27 11.41
C THR A 98 0.05 21.73 11.14
N CYS A 99 1.06 22.57 10.89
CA CYS A 99 0.86 23.97 10.57
C CYS A 99 2.03 24.63 9.83
N LYS A 100 1.79 25.82 9.25
CA LYS A 100 2.78 26.59 8.48
C LYS A 100 4.07 26.86 9.24
N ILE A 101 3.96 27.19 10.53
CA ILE A 101 5.09 27.51 11.40
C ILE A 101 5.98 26.27 11.58
N GLN A 102 5.38 25.11 11.82
CA GLN A 102 6.10 23.84 11.94
C GLN A 102 6.68 23.38 10.59
N ALA A 103 5.96 23.64 9.48
CA ALA A 103 6.45 23.36 8.13
C ALA A 103 7.71 24.17 7.78
N ALA A 104 7.72 25.46 8.12
CA ALA A 104 8.87 26.34 7.92
C ALA A 104 10.09 25.86 8.72
N SER A 105 9.91 25.57 10.02
CA SER A 105 10.98 25.01 10.85
C SER A 105 11.56 23.70 10.30
N TYR A 106 10.72 22.84 9.73
CA TYR A 106 11.19 21.59 9.12
C TYR A 106 12.01 21.80 7.83
N GLU A 107 11.62 22.74 6.96
CA GLU A 107 12.40 23.04 5.74
C GLU A 107 13.72 23.76 6.07
N GLU A 108 13.74 24.66 7.07
CA GLU A 108 14.98 25.29 7.56
C GLU A 108 15.96 24.24 8.10
N LEU A 109 15.49 23.32 8.94
CA LEU A 109 16.28 22.21 9.46
C LEU A 109 16.80 21.26 8.38
N LYS A 110 16.07 21.12 7.28
CA LYS A 110 16.46 20.32 6.12
C LYS A 110 17.49 21.05 5.23
N ALA A 111 17.46 22.39 5.22
CA ALA A 111 18.45 23.23 4.56
C ALA A 111 19.76 23.34 5.36
N GLU A 112 19.69 23.35 6.70
CA GLU A 112 20.81 23.32 7.65
C GLU A 112 21.57 21.97 7.66
N LYS A 113 21.93 21.40 6.50
CA LYS A 113 22.65 20.11 6.40
C LYS A 113 24.06 20.16 7.04
N ASN A 114 24.12 20.16 8.36
CA ASN A 114 25.31 19.83 9.13
C ASN A 114 25.48 18.32 9.09
N LYS A 115 26.44 17.88 8.25
CA LYS A 115 26.83 16.49 8.02
C LYS A 115 27.23 15.72 9.30
N LYS A 116 27.42 16.39 10.43
CA LYS A 116 27.89 15.79 11.70
C LYS A 116 26.80 15.67 12.78
N ASP A 117 25.82 16.58 12.83
CA ASP A 117 24.75 16.52 13.85
C ASP A 117 23.57 15.64 13.42
N TYR A 118 23.46 15.36 12.11
CA TYR A 118 22.53 14.38 11.56
C TYR A 118 23.12 12.96 11.49
N ASP A 119 24.04 12.61 12.38
CA ASP A 119 24.34 11.21 12.74
C ASP A 119 23.23 10.61 13.63
N HIS A 120 22.00 11.08 13.47
CA HIS A 120 20.85 10.33 13.89
C HIS A 120 20.75 9.21 12.86
N GLN A 121 20.91 7.96 13.31
CA GLN A 121 20.74 6.76 12.50
C GLN A 121 19.68 7.04 11.44
N VAL A 122 20.10 7.39 10.21
CA VAL A 122 19.21 7.34 9.06
C VAL A 122 18.60 5.97 9.21
N PRO A 123 17.28 5.82 9.47
CA PRO A 123 16.74 4.50 9.74
C PRO A 123 17.22 3.67 8.57
N LYS A 124 18.09 2.69 8.83
CA LYS A 124 18.77 1.90 7.79
C LYS A 124 17.65 1.21 7.04
N ARG A 125 17.14 1.88 6.00
CA ARG A 125 15.76 1.73 5.50
C ARG A 125 14.74 2.05 6.61
N SER A 126 13.64 2.73 6.27
CA SER A 126 12.42 2.64 7.09
C SER A 126 12.11 1.16 7.29
N LEU A 127 12.45 0.59 8.44
CA LEU A 127 12.15 -0.80 8.73
C LEU A 127 10.64 -0.91 8.60
N ARG A 128 10.19 -1.93 7.87
CA ARG A 128 8.77 -2.27 7.68
C ARG A 128 7.98 -2.23 9.01
N ILE A 129 8.69 -2.48 10.11
CA ILE A 129 8.29 -2.36 11.51
C ILE A 129 7.86 -0.93 11.88
N HIS A 130 8.64 0.11 11.57
CA HIS A 130 8.27 1.51 11.91
C HIS A 130 7.00 1.96 11.18
N ARG A 131 6.89 1.61 9.90
CA ARG A 131 5.65 1.88 9.16
C ARG A 131 4.47 1.14 9.78
N LEU A 132 4.67 -0.09 10.25
CA LEU A 132 3.63 -0.81 10.96
C LEU A 132 3.25 -0.11 12.27
N GLN A 133 4.21 0.36 13.06
CA GLN A 133 3.98 1.11 14.31
C GLN A 133 3.10 2.34 14.07
N MET A 134 3.39 3.13 13.03
CA MET A 134 2.56 4.28 12.68
C MET A 134 1.14 3.86 12.27
N LEU A 135 1.01 2.86 11.39
CA LEU A 135 -0.29 2.43 10.88
C LEU A 135 -1.19 1.84 11.96
N VAL A 136 -0.60 1.13 12.94
CA VAL A 136 -1.32 0.57 14.08
C VAL A 136 -1.87 1.68 14.98
N ARG A 137 -1.12 2.77 15.19
CA ARG A 137 -1.56 3.93 16.00
C ARG A 137 -2.75 4.68 15.39
N ILE A 138 -2.79 4.80 14.06
CA ILE A 138 -3.90 5.51 13.37
C ILE A 138 -5.09 4.60 13.06
N ARG A 139 -5.07 3.33 13.48
CA ARG A 139 -6.12 2.35 13.18
C ARG A 139 -7.50 2.84 13.60
N ASP A 140 -7.62 3.39 14.80
CA ASP A 140 -8.92 3.77 15.37
C ASP A 140 -9.51 5.03 14.70
N THR A 141 -8.67 5.81 14.01
CA THR A 141 -9.09 6.95 13.19
C THR A 141 -9.51 6.55 11.77
N MET A 142 -9.26 5.31 11.35
CA MET A 142 -9.62 4.84 10.01
C MET A 142 -11.07 4.37 9.96
N PRO A 143 -11.81 4.62 8.86
CA PRO A 143 -13.16 4.11 8.69
C PRO A 143 -13.21 2.58 8.80
N ARG A 144 -14.31 2.03 9.32
CA ARG A 144 -14.48 0.59 9.56
C ARG A 144 -14.32 -0.29 8.32
N GLN A 145 -14.55 0.26 7.13
CA GLN A 145 -14.34 -0.42 5.84
C GLN A 145 -12.85 -0.67 5.50
N TYR A 146 -11.92 -0.07 6.27
CA TYR A 146 -10.49 -0.25 6.06
C TYR A 146 -9.89 -1.17 7.12
N ARG A 147 -9.20 -2.21 6.67
CA ARG A 147 -8.45 -3.10 7.55
C ARG A 147 -6.96 -3.04 7.24
N LEU A 148 -6.13 -2.96 8.28
CA LEU A 148 -4.68 -2.91 8.14
C LEU A 148 -4.12 -4.29 7.76
N CYS A 149 -3.38 -4.35 6.66
CA CYS A 149 -2.60 -5.53 6.28
C CYS A 149 -1.14 -5.37 6.72
N TYR A 150 -0.64 -6.27 7.56
CA TYR A 150 0.69 -6.22 8.15
C TYR A 150 1.79 -6.62 7.17
N THR A 151 1.48 -7.51 6.23
CA THR A 151 2.42 -7.88 5.15
C THR A 151 2.54 -6.75 4.14
N CYS A 152 1.41 -6.20 3.73
CA CYS A 152 1.31 -5.18 2.70
C CYS A 152 1.59 -3.74 3.27
N LEU A 153 1.56 -3.55 4.59
CA LEU A 153 1.75 -2.29 5.34
C LEU A 153 0.86 -1.14 4.88
N GLN A 154 -0.41 -1.45 4.63
CA GLN A 154 -1.40 -0.51 4.11
C GLN A 154 -2.77 -0.88 4.66
N PHE A 155 -3.61 0.15 4.82
CA PHE A 155 -5.04 -0.04 4.98
C PHE A 155 -5.64 -0.48 3.65
N ILE A 156 -6.40 -1.56 3.70
CA ILE A 156 -7.04 -2.19 2.55
C ILE A 156 -8.54 -2.05 2.73
N ASP A 157 -9.18 -1.48 1.72
CA ASP A 157 -10.62 -1.42 1.61
C ASP A 157 -11.19 -2.84 1.50
N THR A 158 -12.03 -3.23 2.46
CA THR A 158 -12.67 -4.55 2.52
C THR A 158 -13.84 -4.71 1.57
N GLU A 159 -14.44 -3.62 1.09
CA GLU A 159 -15.60 -3.65 0.19
C GLU A 159 -15.18 -3.74 -1.27
N HIS A 160 -13.96 -3.31 -1.59
CA HIS A 160 -13.41 -3.40 -2.95
C HIS A 160 -13.37 -4.85 -3.45
N LEU A 161 -13.88 -5.08 -4.67
CA LEU A 161 -14.01 -6.41 -5.31
C LEU A 161 -12.72 -7.24 -5.27
N ASP A 162 -11.58 -6.64 -5.60
CA ASP A 162 -10.27 -7.32 -5.59
C ASP A 162 -9.83 -7.83 -4.21
N ASN A 163 -10.35 -7.25 -3.13
CA ASN A 163 -10.02 -7.59 -1.75
C ASN A 163 -11.05 -8.54 -1.12
N LYS A 164 -12.02 -9.03 -1.91
CA LYS A 164 -12.96 -10.06 -1.48
C LYS A 164 -12.23 -11.37 -1.16
N GLY A 165 -12.54 -11.93 0.01
CA GLY A 165 -12.06 -13.23 0.46
C GLY A 165 -11.67 -13.24 1.93
N THR A 166 -11.14 -14.38 2.37
CA THR A 166 -10.74 -14.60 3.77
C THR A 166 -9.42 -13.90 4.06
N TRP A 167 -9.42 -13.06 5.09
CA TRP A 167 -8.21 -12.51 5.66
C TRP A 167 -7.46 -13.58 6.44
N GLY A 168 -6.14 -13.61 6.30
CA GLY A 168 -5.27 -14.53 7.04
C GLY A 168 -4.60 -13.84 8.22
N GLY A 169 -3.89 -14.63 9.02
CA GLY A 169 -3.16 -14.15 10.20
C GLY A 169 -4.05 -13.93 11.42
N ASP A 170 -3.40 -13.66 12.55
CA ASP A 170 -4.03 -13.51 13.86
C ASP A 170 -4.56 -12.07 14.05
N PRO A 171 -5.90 -11.87 14.18
CA PRO A 171 -6.48 -10.55 14.42
C PRO A 171 -6.13 -9.97 15.80
N MET A 172 -5.78 -10.80 16.78
CA MET A 172 -5.42 -10.34 18.14
C MET A 172 -4.15 -9.50 18.15
N GLN A 173 -3.24 -9.74 17.20
CA GLN A 173 -2.04 -8.90 17.01
C GLN A 173 -2.39 -7.42 16.76
N VAL A 174 -3.54 -7.17 16.11
CA VAL A 174 -4.03 -5.82 15.86
C VAL A 174 -4.67 -5.23 17.09
N GLN A 175 -5.48 -6.01 17.80
CA GLN A 175 -6.20 -5.56 19.00
C GLN A 175 -5.21 -5.14 20.10
N GLY A 176 -4.12 -5.88 20.29
CA GLY A 176 -3.05 -5.53 21.23
C GLY A 176 -2.09 -4.44 20.75
N LEU A 177 -2.37 -3.75 19.63
CA LEU A 177 -1.50 -2.74 19.00
C LEU A 177 -0.06 -3.22 18.78
N LYS A 178 0.14 -4.54 18.58
CA LYS A 178 1.47 -5.12 18.42
C LYS A 178 1.99 -4.73 17.03
N ALA A 179 3.16 -4.11 17.01
CA ALA A 179 3.83 -3.66 15.80
C ALA A 179 5.30 -4.09 15.77
N ASP A 180 5.57 -5.28 16.28
CA ASP A 180 6.88 -5.91 16.32
C ASP A 180 7.12 -6.79 15.07
N LYS A 181 8.36 -7.33 14.97
CA LYS A 181 8.75 -8.21 13.86
C LYS A 181 7.94 -9.51 13.84
N ALA A 182 7.47 -9.98 14.98
CA ALA A 182 6.62 -11.16 15.07
C ALA A 182 5.21 -10.89 14.54
N ALA A 183 4.59 -9.77 14.92
CA ALA A 183 3.29 -9.36 14.39
C ALA A 183 3.35 -9.09 12.88
N MET A 184 4.47 -8.59 12.36
CA MET A 184 4.67 -8.48 10.91
C MET A 184 4.51 -9.81 10.14
N VAL A 185 4.84 -10.93 10.78
CA VAL A 185 4.73 -12.28 10.21
C VAL A 185 3.37 -12.89 10.52
N LYS A 186 2.91 -12.81 11.77
CA LYS A 186 1.71 -13.50 12.25
C LYS A 186 0.42 -12.68 12.16
N GLY A 187 0.53 -11.36 12.10
CA GLY A 187 -0.61 -10.44 12.08
C GLY A 187 -1.40 -10.47 10.76
N PRO A 188 -2.46 -9.65 10.66
CA PRO A 188 -3.43 -9.82 9.59
C PRO A 188 -2.91 -9.54 8.20
N ARG A 189 -3.38 -10.35 7.26
CA ARG A 189 -2.97 -10.32 5.86
C ARG A 189 -4.20 -10.28 4.97
N CYS A 190 -4.21 -9.38 4.00
CA CYS A 190 -5.33 -9.26 3.09
C CYS A 190 -5.41 -10.48 2.15
N PRO A 191 -6.58 -10.76 1.55
CA PRO A 191 -6.81 -11.99 0.77
C PRO A 191 -5.83 -12.19 -0.39
N LEU A 192 -5.39 -11.11 -1.02
CA LEU A 192 -4.35 -11.14 -2.05
C LEU A 192 -2.96 -11.51 -1.50
N CYS A 193 -2.62 -11.05 -0.29
CA CYS A 193 -1.37 -11.37 0.40
C CYS A 193 -1.42 -12.89 0.82
N VAL A 194 -2.58 -13.42 1.20
CA VAL A 194 -2.83 -14.86 1.47
C VAL A 194 -2.75 -15.73 0.20
N ALA A 195 -3.39 -15.31 -0.89
CA ALA A 195 -3.36 -16.04 -2.16
C ALA A 195 -1.92 -16.15 -2.70
N ALA A 196 -1.12 -15.08 -2.56
CA ALA A 196 0.28 -15.10 -2.93
C ALA A 196 1.09 -16.14 -2.15
N GLU A 197 0.87 -16.25 -0.83
CA GLU A 197 1.53 -17.25 0.02
C GLU A 197 1.11 -18.69 -0.32
N ARG A 198 -0.17 -18.91 -0.61
CA ARG A 198 -0.66 -20.22 -1.10
C ARG A 198 -0.01 -20.61 -2.43
N LEU A 199 0.25 -19.65 -3.31
CA LEU A 199 0.96 -19.91 -4.56
C LEU A 199 2.46 -20.16 -4.33
N GLU A 200 3.15 -19.40 -3.48
CA GLU A 200 4.55 -19.70 -3.13
C GLU A 200 4.69 -21.09 -2.53
N THR A 201 3.83 -21.45 -1.56
CA THR A 201 3.85 -22.80 -0.97
C THR A 201 3.51 -23.88 -1.99
N ALA A 202 2.61 -23.62 -2.93
CA ALA A 202 2.34 -24.54 -4.04
C ALA A 202 3.56 -24.74 -4.94
N LYS A 203 4.38 -23.70 -5.21
CA LYS A 203 5.61 -23.83 -6.02
C LYS A 203 6.60 -24.85 -5.47
N HIS A 204 6.64 -24.99 -4.14
CA HIS A 204 7.56 -25.91 -3.48
C HIS A 204 7.05 -27.36 -3.44
N LYS A 205 5.78 -27.61 -3.77
CA LYS A 205 5.25 -28.98 -3.88
C LYS A 205 5.89 -29.70 -5.06
N SER A 206 6.30 -30.95 -4.83
CA SER A 206 6.88 -31.81 -5.88
C SER A 206 5.95 -31.96 -7.09
N THR A 207 4.64 -31.94 -6.86
CA THR A 207 3.62 -31.96 -7.91
C THR A 207 3.67 -30.74 -8.82
N TYR A 208 3.85 -29.53 -8.28
CA TYR A 208 3.94 -28.31 -9.09
C TYR A 208 5.19 -28.31 -9.98
N LYS A 209 6.32 -28.82 -9.47
CA LYS A 209 7.54 -29.00 -10.29
C LYS A 209 7.31 -29.98 -11.44
N LYS A 210 6.59 -31.09 -11.19
CA LYS A 210 6.20 -32.06 -12.23
C LYS A 210 5.27 -31.43 -13.27
N TYR A 211 4.29 -30.63 -12.84
CA TYR A 211 3.39 -29.92 -13.75
C TYR A 211 4.11 -28.88 -14.61
N LEU A 212 5.05 -28.12 -14.05
CA LEU A 212 5.88 -27.19 -14.84
C LEU A 212 6.73 -27.94 -15.87
N ALA A 213 7.39 -29.03 -15.47
CA ALA A 213 8.18 -29.84 -16.39
C ALA A 213 7.33 -30.42 -17.54
N LEU A 214 6.09 -30.86 -17.24
CA LEU A 214 5.13 -31.31 -18.25
C LEU A 214 4.67 -30.16 -19.15
N ALA A 215 4.37 -28.99 -18.60
CA ALA A 215 3.96 -27.82 -19.38
C ALA A 215 5.09 -27.31 -20.31
N ASP A 216 6.33 -27.31 -19.83
CA ASP A 216 7.51 -26.99 -20.63
C ASP A 216 7.78 -28.06 -21.71
N SER A 217 7.44 -29.33 -21.46
CA SER A 217 7.52 -30.40 -22.46
C SER A 217 6.43 -30.31 -23.54
N CYS A 218 5.27 -29.73 -23.20
CA CYS A 218 4.16 -29.49 -24.13
C CYS A 218 4.24 -28.11 -24.80
N SER A 219 5.20 -27.26 -24.41
CA SER A 219 5.43 -25.97 -25.03
C SER A 219 5.88 -26.19 -26.47
N LEU A 220 4.96 -26.00 -27.42
CA LEU A 220 5.23 -25.84 -28.84
C LEU A 220 6.10 -24.59 -29.05
N LYS A 221 7.41 -24.72 -28.83
CA LYS A 221 8.38 -23.76 -29.33
C LYS A 221 8.32 -23.84 -30.86
N LYS A 222 7.79 -22.80 -31.48
CA LYS A 222 8.26 -22.34 -32.80
C LYS A 222 9.43 -21.39 -32.57
#